data_AF-A0A932UQ66-F1
#
_entry.id   AF-A0A932UQ66-F1
#
_cell.length_a   1.000
_cell.length_b   1.000
_cell.length_c   1.000
_cell.angle_alpha   90.00
_cell.angle_beta   90.00
_cell.angle_gamma   90.00
#
_symmetry.space_group_name_H-M   'P 1'
#
loop_
_entity.id
_entity.type
_entity.pdbx_description
1 polymer ?
#
loop_
_entity_poly.entity_id
_entity_poly.type
_entity_poly.pdbx_seq_one_letter_code
_entity_poly.pdbx_strand_id
1 'polypeptide(L)'
;MGRASRNLLLGGVLLSVAFVSLLAGDTFQRPVERANNSLVRPAALAGREEGQSRQGASLFRVRGCIGCHQVKGSGGTIGPDLTVVGSRWSREALLDRLEGHTMLMPDFAHLHPAEQRELVQYLMSLR
;
A
#
# COMPACT_ATOMS: atom_id res chain seq x y z
N MET A 1 -54.81 26.25 19.41
CA MET A 1 -54.40 25.86 18.05
C MET A 1 -52.94 25.42 18.08
N GLY A 2 -52.57 24.19 17.70
CA GLY A 2 -51.18 23.71 17.89
C GLY A 2 -50.84 22.35 17.24
N ARG A 3 -51.17 22.15 15.96
CA ARG A 3 -50.90 20.88 15.25
C ARG A 3 -50.29 21.04 13.84
N ALA A 4 -49.70 22.19 13.51
CA ALA A 4 -49.21 22.46 12.15
C ALA A 4 -47.68 22.38 11.95
N SER A 5 -46.86 22.42 13.01
CA SER A 5 -45.39 22.54 12.87
C SER A 5 -44.61 21.22 12.96
N ARG A 6 -45.22 20.13 13.46
CA ARG A 6 -44.53 18.84 13.63
C ARG A 6 -44.37 18.05 12.32
N ASN A 7 -45.23 18.26 11.33
CA ASN A 7 -45.21 17.50 10.08
C ASN A 7 -44.20 18.05 9.05
N LEU A 8 -43.82 19.33 9.13
CA LEU A 8 -42.80 19.91 8.25
C LEU A 8 -41.40 19.40 8.57
N LEU A 9 -41.07 19.20 9.85
CA LEU A 9 -39.77 18.68 10.27
C LEU A 9 -39.59 17.20 9.86
N LEU A 10 -40.65 16.38 10.02
CA LEU A 10 -40.66 14.99 9.56
C LEU A 10 -40.55 14.88 8.03
N GLY A 11 -41.24 15.75 7.28
CA GLY A 11 -41.13 15.81 5.82
C GLY A 11 -39.74 16.22 5.32
N GLY A 12 -39.11 17.19 5.98
CA GLY A 12 -37.75 17.64 5.64
C GLY A 12 -36.67 16.59 5.90
N VAL A 13 -36.76 15.86 7.01
CA VAL A 13 -35.82 14.77 7.34
C VAL A 13 -35.94 13.62 6.34
N LEU A 14 -37.16 13.20 5.98
CA LEU A 14 -37.37 12.13 4.99
C LEU A 14 -36.85 12.49 3.60
N LEU A 15 -37.05 13.74 3.16
CA LEU A 15 -36.50 14.25 1.90
C LEU A 15 -34.96 14.26 1.90
N SER A 16 -34.34 14.63 3.03
CA SER A 16 -32.88 14.62 3.15
C SER A 16 -32.29 13.21 3.14
N VAL A 17 -32.92 12.23 3.79
CA VAL A 17 -32.47 10.84 3.82
C VAL A 17 -32.62 10.17 2.44
N ALA A 18 -33.71 10.47 1.73
CA ALA A 18 -33.91 9.99 0.36
C ALA A 18 -32.85 10.57 -0.60
N PHE A 19 -32.50 11.85 -0.45
CA PHE A 19 -31.49 12.50 -1.27
C PHE A 19 -30.07 11.96 -0.99
N VAL A 20 -29.71 11.75 0.28
CA VAL A 20 -28.42 11.12 0.66
C VAL A 20 -28.35 9.68 0.14
N SER A 21 -29.45 8.92 0.19
CA SER A 21 -29.51 7.57 -0.36
C SER A 21 -29.43 7.54 -1.90
N LEU A 22 -30.00 8.55 -2.59
CA LEU A 22 -29.87 8.68 -4.05
C LEU A 22 -28.44 9.05 -4.47
N LEU A 23 -27.76 9.90 -3.71
CA LEU A 23 -26.37 10.28 -3.98
C LEU A 23 -25.37 9.18 -3.57
N ALA A 24 -25.68 8.37 -2.55
CA ALA A 24 -24.81 7.29 -2.08
C ALA A 24 -25.09 5.92 -2.74
N GLY A 25 -26.26 5.75 -3.37
CA GLY A 25 -26.78 4.48 -3.88
C GLY A 25 -26.00 3.84 -5.03
N ASP A 26 -25.12 4.59 -5.71
CA ASP A 26 -24.39 4.08 -6.88
C ASP A 26 -23.07 3.36 -6.54
N THR A 27 -22.70 3.28 -5.25
CA THR A 27 -21.42 2.67 -4.82
C THR A 27 -21.55 1.25 -4.26
N PHE A 28 -22.76 0.75 -3.99
CA PHE A 28 -22.93 -0.50 -3.23
C PHE A 28 -23.26 -1.74 -4.07
N GLN A 29 -23.67 -1.59 -5.34
CA GLN A 29 -24.00 -2.71 -6.22
C GLN A 29 -22.94 -2.87 -7.33
N ARG A 30 -21.72 -3.28 -6.96
CA ARG A 30 -20.78 -3.91 -7.90
C ARG A 30 -20.75 -5.40 -7.57
N PRO A 31 -21.51 -6.24 -8.27
CA PRO A 31 -21.42 -7.69 -8.10
C PRO A 31 -19.97 -8.12 -8.31
N VAL A 32 -19.39 -8.80 -7.34
CA VAL A 32 -18.16 -9.60 -7.52
C VAL A 32 -18.54 -10.78 -8.39
N GLU A 33 -18.74 -10.52 -9.68
CA GLU A 33 -18.96 -11.56 -10.67
C GLU A 33 -17.65 -11.81 -11.42
N ARG A 34 -17.14 -13.02 -11.17
CA ARG A 34 -16.22 -13.77 -12.01
C ARG A 34 -14.79 -13.22 -12.06
N ALA A 35 -14.01 -13.65 -11.08
CA ALA A 35 -12.59 -13.88 -11.26
C ALA A 35 -12.37 -14.84 -12.45
N ASN A 36 -12.18 -14.29 -13.66
CA ASN A 36 -11.58 -15.03 -14.76
C ASN A 36 -10.31 -14.32 -15.22
N ASN A 37 -9.22 -15.04 -14.98
CA ASN A 37 -7.85 -14.75 -15.30
C ASN A 37 -7.65 -14.48 -16.80
N SER A 38 -7.83 -13.23 -17.25
CA SER A 38 -7.47 -12.87 -18.62
C SER A 38 -6.92 -11.44 -18.78
N LEU A 39 -7.31 -10.46 -17.95
CA LEU A 39 -6.81 -9.09 -18.09
C LEU A 39 -6.59 -8.47 -16.71
N VAL A 40 -5.40 -8.68 -16.17
CA VAL A 40 -4.91 -7.92 -15.04
C VAL A 40 -4.85 -6.44 -15.46
N ARG A 41 -5.90 -5.64 -15.19
CA ARG A 41 -5.98 -4.22 -15.56
C ARG A 41 -4.74 -3.46 -15.05
N PRO A 42 -4.04 -2.66 -15.88
CA PRO A 42 -2.88 -1.87 -15.46
C PRO A 42 -3.16 -1.00 -14.24
N ALA A 43 -4.37 -0.46 -14.10
CA ALA A 43 -4.76 0.33 -12.95
C ALA A 43 -4.85 -0.48 -11.64
N ALA A 44 -5.29 -1.74 -11.71
CA ALA A 44 -5.31 -2.62 -10.54
C ALA A 44 -3.90 -3.13 -10.20
N LEU A 45 -2.99 -3.22 -11.20
CA LEU A 45 -1.55 -3.45 -11.01
C LEU A 45 -0.90 -2.25 -10.33
N ALA A 46 -1.13 -1.05 -10.84
CA ALA A 46 -0.62 0.17 -10.23
C ALA A 46 -1.10 0.30 -8.78
N GLY A 47 -2.40 0.11 -8.52
CA GLY A 47 -2.95 0.19 -7.16
C GLY A 47 -2.40 -0.87 -6.20
N ARG A 48 -2.12 -2.09 -6.68
CA ARG A 48 -1.51 -3.14 -5.86
C ARG A 48 -0.01 -2.91 -5.67
N GLU A 49 0.72 -2.50 -6.70
CA GLU A 49 2.16 -2.21 -6.61
C GLU A 49 2.43 -0.99 -5.72
N GLU A 50 1.57 0.02 -5.77
CA GLU A 50 1.67 1.19 -4.91
C GLU A 50 1.29 0.88 -3.46
N GLY A 51 0.26 0.03 -3.26
CA GLY A 51 -0.08 -0.53 -1.94
C GLY A 51 1.06 -1.37 -1.34
N GLN A 52 1.65 -2.25 -2.15
CA GLN A 52 2.79 -3.09 -1.78
C GLN A 52 4.04 -2.24 -1.49
N SER A 53 4.31 -1.23 -2.30
CA SER A 53 5.41 -0.29 -2.03
C SER A 53 5.22 0.46 -0.71
N ARG A 54 3.99 0.79 -0.30
CA ARG A 54 3.71 1.40 1.01
C ARG A 54 3.96 0.42 2.16
N GLN A 55 3.55 -0.84 2.01
CA GLN A 55 3.79 -1.87 3.01
C GLN A 55 5.28 -2.20 3.14
N GLY A 56 5.98 -2.39 2.02
CA GLY A 56 7.43 -2.55 1.97
C GLY A 56 8.19 -1.37 2.57
N ALA A 57 7.77 -0.12 2.32
CA ALA A 57 8.36 1.05 2.95
C ALA A 57 8.18 1.07 4.48
N SER A 58 7.04 0.57 4.98
CA SER A 58 6.82 0.39 6.41
C SER A 58 7.78 -0.66 6.96
N LEU A 59 7.80 -1.86 6.37
CA LEU A 59 8.70 -2.94 6.75
C LEU A 59 10.17 -2.50 6.76
N PHE A 60 10.61 -1.70 5.78
CA PHE A 60 11.97 -1.15 5.73
C PHE A 60 12.34 -0.35 6.99
N ARG A 61 11.37 0.35 7.59
CA ARG A 61 11.57 1.05 8.86
C ARG A 61 11.49 0.11 10.06
N VAL A 62 10.45 -0.74 10.14
CA VAL A 62 10.22 -1.59 11.32
C VAL A 62 11.27 -2.69 11.45
N ARG A 63 11.81 -3.18 10.34
CA ARG A 63 12.92 -4.15 10.28
C ARG A 63 14.30 -3.50 10.47
N GLY A 64 14.35 -2.19 10.71
CA GLY A 64 15.58 -1.48 11.06
C GLY A 64 16.50 -1.12 9.90
N CYS A 65 16.11 -1.38 8.64
CA CYS A 65 16.95 -1.14 7.48
C CYS A 65 17.39 0.34 7.39
N ILE A 66 16.49 1.26 7.74
CA ILE A 66 16.76 2.71 7.74
C ILE A 66 17.81 3.16 8.77
N GLY A 67 18.09 2.33 9.79
CA GLY A 67 19.12 2.63 10.78
C GLY A 67 20.54 2.58 10.17
N CYS A 68 20.74 1.75 9.15
CA CYS A 68 22.02 1.63 8.45
C CYS A 68 22.02 2.28 7.08
N HIS A 69 20.90 2.21 6.34
CA HIS A 69 20.80 2.67 4.97
C HIS A 69 20.06 4.00 4.83
N GLN A 70 20.52 4.80 3.88
CA GLN A 70 19.88 6.04 3.49
C GLN A 70 18.89 5.82 2.34
N VAL A 71 17.80 6.59 2.33
CA VAL A 71 16.88 6.76 1.20
C VAL A 71 16.46 8.24 1.15
N LYS A 72 16.68 8.88 0.00
CA LYS A 72 16.37 10.30 -0.27
C LYS A 72 16.88 11.23 0.83
N GLY A 73 18.12 11.03 1.24
CA GLY A 73 18.75 11.84 2.29
C GLY A 73 18.39 11.43 3.73
N SER A 74 17.45 10.50 3.94
CA SER A 74 16.98 10.08 5.27
C SER A 74 17.48 8.70 5.66
N GLY A 75 17.93 8.52 6.91
CA GLY A 75 18.42 7.24 7.44
C GLY A 75 19.89 7.29 7.85
N GLY A 76 20.48 6.11 8.07
CA GLY A 76 21.89 5.97 8.41
C GLY A 76 22.83 5.97 7.20
N THR A 77 24.13 6.06 7.47
CA THR A 77 25.20 6.06 6.46
C THR A 77 26.19 4.90 6.66
N ILE A 78 25.83 3.90 7.45
CA ILE A 78 26.66 2.70 7.68
C ILE A 78 26.63 1.82 6.44
N GLY A 79 25.45 1.62 5.86
CA GLY A 79 25.24 0.97 4.59
C GLY A 79 25.16 1.98 3.43
N PRO A 80 25.22 1.52 2.17
CA PRO A 80 25.07 2.38 1.01
C PRO A 80 23.69 3.04 0.95
N ASP A 81 23.64 4.20 0.29
CA ASP A 81 22.38 4.87 -0.09
C ASP A 81 21.60 4.02 -1.10
N LEU A 82 20.35 3.73 -0.77
CA LEU A 82 19.44 2.89 -1.55
C LEU A 82 18.46 3.71 -2.40
N THR A 83 18.58 5.04 -2.45
CA THR A 83 17.69 5.95 -3.18
C THR A 83 17.39 5.53 -4.62
N VAL A 84 18.37 4.91 -5.30
CA VAL A 84 18.29 4.50 -6.71
C VAL A 84 18.55 3.00 -6.90
N VAL A 85 18.36 2.21 -5.84
CA VAL A 85 18.73 0.78 -5.87
C VAL A 85 17.93 -0.02 -6.90
N GLY A 86 16.65 0.30 -7.10
CA GLY A 86 15.77 -0.36 -8.07
C GLY A 86 16.16 -0.09 -9.52
N SER A 87 16.96 0.93 -9.80
CA SER A 87 17.56 1.16 -11.13
C SER A 87 18.88 0.42 -11.33
N ARG A 88 19.52 -0.08 -10.26
CA ARG A 88 20.85 -0.69 -10.30
C ARG A 88 20.83 -2.22 -10.17
N TRP A 89 19.79 -2.77 -9.54
CA TRP A 89 19.71 -4.18 -9.19
C TRP A 89 18.41 -4.80 -9.68
N SER A 90 18.47 -6.08 -10.04
CA SER A 90 17.25 -6.86 -10.31
C SER A 90 16.57 -7.27 -9.00
N ARG A 91 15.28 -7.62 -9.10
CA ARG A 91 14.50 -8.14 -7.98
C ARG A 91 15.17 -9.37 -7.35
N GLU A 92 15.64 -10.28 -8.17
CA GLU A 92 16.25 -11.54 -7.75
C GLU A 92 17.56 -11.28 -7.01
N ALA A 93 18.38 -10.35 -7.51
CA ALA A 93 19.63 -9.97 -6.85
C ALA A 93 19.39 -9.26 -5.51
N LEU A 94 18.29 -8.51 -5.38
CA LEU A 94 17.90 -7.90 -4.10
C LEU A 94 17.40 -8.94 -3.08
N LEU A 95 16.65 -9.96 -3.53
CA LEU A 95 16.25 -11.07 -2.66
C LEU A 95 17.48 -11.82 -2.15
N ASP A 96 18.39 -12.19 -3.05
CA ASP A 96 19.66 -12.84 -2.71
C ASP A 96 20.47 -12.02 -1.70
N ARG A 97 20.49 -10.69 -1.86
CA ARG A 97 21.21 -9.80 -0.95
C ARG A 97 20.61 -9.73 0.46
N LEU A 98 19.30 -9.93 0.62
CA LEU A 98 18.63 -10.00 1.92
C LEU A 98 18.99 -11.27 2.69
N GLU A 99 19.25 -12.36 1.97
CA GLU A 99 19.72 -13.64 2.51
C GLU A 99 21.25 -13.67 2.64
N GLY A 100 21.94 -12.80 1.91
CA GLY A 100 23.39 -12.69 1.87
C GLY A 100 23.99 -12.27 3.22
N HIS A 101 24.69 -13.21 3.85
CA HIS A 101 25.38 -12.99 5.12
C HIS A 101 26.61 -12.08 4.92
N THR A 102 26.52 -10.83 5.36
CA THR A 102 27.71 -9.99 5.56
C THR A 102 27.91 -9.72 7.04
N MET A 103 29.13 -9.40 7.46
CA MET A 103 29.40 -9.13 8.89
C MET A 103 28.62 -7.92 9.44
N LEU A 104 28.22 -6.97 8.57
CA LEU A 104 27.59 -5.71 8.97
C LEU A 104 26.08 -5.68 8.73
N MET A 105 25.61 -6.15 7.57
CA MET A 105 24.18 -6.25 7.29
C MET A 105 23.67 -7.59 7.84
N PRO A 106 22.70 -7.58 8.79
CA PRO A 106 22.13 -8.80 9.34
C PRO A 106 21.50 -9.68 8.26
N ASP A 107 21.39 -10.97 8.56
CA ASP A 107 20.65 -11.93 7.74
C ASP A 107 19.14 -11.77 7.95
N PHE A 108 18.38 -11.71 6.85
CA PHE A 108 16.92 -11.61 6.84
C PHE A 108 16.23 -12.84 6.22
N ALA A 109 16.94 -13.96 6.04
CA ALA A 109 16.38 -15.23 5.57
C ALA A 109 15.29 -15.78 6.50
N HIS A 110 15.27 -15.37 7.77
CA HIS A 110 14.26 -15.75 8.75
C HIS A 110 12.91 -15.01 8.61
N LEU A 111 12.84 -13.96 7.80
CA LEU A 111 11.59 -13.25 7.54
C LEU A 111 10.64 -14.12 6.70
N HIS A 112 9.33 -13.91 6.86
CA HIS A 112 8.36 -14.64 6.05
C HIS A 112 8.54 -14.26 4.56
N PRO A 113 8.45 -15.20 3.60
CA PRO A 113 8.72 -14.90 2.19
C PRO A 113 7.85 -13.77 1.61
N ALA A 114 6.65 -13.59 2.16
CA ALA A 114 5.79 -12.46 1.80
C ALA A 114 6.42 -11.11 2.17
N GLU A 115 7.01 -10.98 3.37
CA GLU A 115 7.64 -9.74 3.81
C GLU A 115 8.90 -9.41 3.02
N GLN A 116 9.70 -10.41 2.67
CA GLN A 116 10.87 -10.22 1.81
C GLN A 116 10.46 -9.68 0.43
N ARG A 117 9.38 -10.23 -0.15
CA ARG A 117 8.85 -9.73 -1.43
C ARG A 117 8.34 -8.29 -1.33
N GLU A 118 7.66 -7.93 -0.24
CA GLU A 118 7.20 -6.55 -0.01
C GLU A 118 8.37 -5.58 0.16
N LEU A 119 9.41 -5.96 0.92
CA LEU A 119 10.65 -5.19 1.04
C LEU A 119 11.29 -4.96 -0.32
N VAL A 120 11.48 -6.03 -1.11
CA VAL A 120 12.09 -5.91 -2.44
C VAL A 120 11.22 -5.14 -3.40
N GLN A 121 9.88 -5.27 -3.33
CA GLN A 121 8.97 -4.43 -4.14
C GLN A 121 9.17 -2.94 -3.84
N TYR A 122 9.34 -2.59 -2.57
CA TYR A 122 9.67 -1.22 -2.18
C TYR A 122 11.05 -0.80 -2.71
N LEU A 123 12.09 -1.61 -2.55
CA LEU A 123 13.43 -1.30 -3.08
C LEU A 123 13.42 -1.11 -4.60
N MET A 124 12.63 -1.91 -5.31
CA MET A 124 12.45 -1.79 -6.77
C MET A 124 11.75 -0.49 -7.19
N SER A 125 10.95 0.12 -6.30
CA SER A 125 10.29 1.39 -6.61
C SER A 125 11.21 2.61 -6.44
N LEU A 126 12.41 2.41 -5.86
CA LEU A 126 13.43 3.45 -5.66
C LEU A 126 14.29 3.62 -6.91
N ARG A 127 14.13 4.77 -7.58
CA ARG A 127 14.75 5.15 -8.84
C ARG A 127 15.00 6.65 -8.90
#